data_AF-L1NSG4-F1
#
_entry.id   AF-L1NSG4-F1
#
_cell.length_a   1.000
_cell.length_b   1.000
_cell.length_c   1.000
_cell.angle_alpha   90.00
_cell.angle_beta   90.00
_cell.angle_gamma   90.00
#
_symmetry.space_group_name_H-M   'P 1'
#
loop_
_entity.id
_entity.type
_entity.pdbx_description
1 polymer ?
#
loop_
_entity_poly.entity_id
_entity_poly.type
_entity_poly.pdbx_seq_one_letter_code
_entity_poly.pdbx_strand_id
1 'polypeptide(L)'
;MSDIQITKYNFEIAKNRIQEFSNKIPKKSELAPLKTSYLFGLIDKVVTGAEMNDITKTINSYFLDCNDQIINIKKEFGEVYKAFEALENEYIQGIITAVNESSKASRRAKEASEKAISAQSDIDRTIKTLILTVSKLKEIERFFVENPDEVLQMRDIGKMQKDLQQHQTDISKVFIDISNISETVQKAHLSFQNEINALQEYRFQLEKYRHLPDIDSIWEKVEYHQQEIKVLSKGIEAHNKQLTYLEAEQSQTNSNLLNLKEDTKQSFEKTYSQIKNTQSQIESKSELFEKRLRIAYWIVGGALFLVLFQFALLMFKVL
;
A
#
# COMPACT_ATOMS: atom_id res chain seq x y z
N MET A 1 -59.94 -17.41 53.99
CA MET A 1 -60.97 -18.46 54.02
C MET A 1 -62.17 -17.85 54.71
N SER A 2 -63.32 -17.81 54.04
CA SER A 2 -64.57 -17.47 54.71
C SER A 2 -64.92 -18.66 55.61
N ASP A 3 -64.96 -18.45 56.92
CA ASP A 3 -65.37 -19.49 57.87
C ASP A 3 -66.76 -19.98 57.49
N ILE A 4 -66.84 -21.22 57.02
CA ILE A 4 -68.12 -21.86 56.69
C ILE A 4 -68.78 -22.20 58.03
N GLN A 5 -69.56 -21.27 58.54
CA GLN A 5 -70.36 -21.50 59.74
C GLN A 5 -71.57 -22.35 59.36
N ILE A 6 -71.57 -23.61 59.82
CA ILE A 6 -72.73 -24.48 59.71
C ILE A 6 -73.77 -23.98 60.71
N THR A 7 -74.80 -23.28 60.22
CA THR A 7 -75.90 -22.78 61.03
C THR A 7 -76.74 -23.96 61.52
N LYS A 8 -76.81 -24.16 62.84
CA LYS A 8 -77.66 -25.20 63.48
C LYS A 8 -78.89 -24.63 64.18
N TYR A 9 -79.11 -23.32 64.03
CA TYR A 9 -80.00 -22.55 64.89
C TYR A 9 -81.45 -23.06 64.83
N ASN A 10 -81.99 -23.27 63.63
CA ASN A 10 -83.38 -23.73 63.47
C ASN A 10 -83.54 -25.21 63.84
N PHE A 11 -82.53 -26.05 63.59
CA PHE A 11 -82.53 -27.44 64.01
C PHE A 11 -82.55 -27.58 65.54
N GLU A 12 -81.68 -26.85 66.26
CA GLU A 12 -81.66 -26.89 67.72
C GLU A 12 -82.96 -26.31 68.33
N ILE A 13 -83.56 -25.28 67.71
CA ILE A 13 -84.88 -24.77 68.12
C ILE A 13 -85.95 -25.86 67.96
N ALA A 14 -86.04 -26.50 66.80
CA ALA A 14 -87.06 -27.52 66.55
C ALA A 14 -86.87 -28.73 67.48
N LYS A 15 -85.63 -29.17 67.68
CA LYS A 15 -85.27 -30.22 68.64
C LYS A 15 -85.69 -29.89 70.07
N ASN A 16 -85.41 -28.66 70.54
CA ASN A 16 -85.81 -28.23 71.87
C ASN A 16 -87.33 -28.18 72.03
N ARG A 17 -88.07 -27.74 71.00
CA ARG A 17 -89.53 -27.76 71.02
C ARG A 17 -90.10 -29.18 71.09
N ILE A 18 -89.57 -30.11 70.29
CA ILE A 18 -89.95 -31.54 70.37
C ILE A 18 -89.72 -32.09 71.78
N GLN A 19 -88.58 -31.74 72.40
CA GLN A 19 -88.26 -32.13 73.76
C GLN A 19 -89.26 -31.56 74.79
N GLU A 20 -89.63 -30.28 74.66
CA GLU A 20 -90.63 -29.64 75.51
C GLU A 20 -92.02 -30.27 75.37
N PHE A 21 -92.42 -30.64 74.16
CA PHE A 21 -93.71 -31.29 73.89
C PHE A 21 -93.75 -32.72 74.46
N SER A 22 -92.69 -33.51 74.24
CA SER A 22 -92.60 -34.89 74.74
C SER A 22 -92.76 -34.99 76.27
N ASN A 23 -92.33 -33.95 77.00
CA ASN A 23 -92.48 -33.88 78.45
C ASN A 23 -93.91 -33.55 78.92
N LYS A 24 -94.81 -33.15 78.01
CA LYS A 24 -96.19 -32.72 78.30
C LYS A 24 -97.25 -33.72 77.81
N ILE A 25 -96.85 -34.94 77.47
CA ILE A 25 -97.79 -35.97 76.97
C ILE A 25 -98.85 -36.26 78.06
N PRO A 26 -100.14 -36.03 77.77
CA PRO A 26 -101.20 -36.28 78.72
C PRO A 26 -101.31 -37.78 79.04
N LYS A 27 -101.60 -38.10 80.31
CA LYS A 27 -101.85 -39.47 80.74
C LYS A 27 -103.12 -40.00 80.09
N LYS A 28 -103.14 -41.29 79.78
CA LYS A 28 -104.29 -42.00 79.22
C LYS A 28 -105.53 -41.75 80.09
N SER A 29 -106.54 -41.07 79.54
CA SER A 29 -107.86 -40.99 80.16
C SER A 29 -108.50 -42.38 80.05
N GLU A 30 -109.05 -42.90 81.14
CA GLU A 30 -109.79 -44.16 81.14
C GLU A 30 -111.25 -43.88 81.49
N LEU A 31 -112.18 -44.42 80.69
CA LEU A 31 -113.60 -44.33 80.98
C LEU A 31 -113.90 -45.17 82.23
N ALA A 32 -114.49 -44.53 83.25
CA ALA A 32 -114.88 -45.23 84.46
C ALA A 32 -115.95 -46.29 84.13
N PRO A 33 -115.84 -47.52 84.68
CA PRO A 33 -116.86 -48.54 84.49
C PRO A 33 -118.18 -48.11 85.14
N LEU A 34 -119.29 -48.54 84.53
CA LEU A 34 -120.63 -48.25 85.04
C LEU A 34 -120.81 -48.79 86.46
N LYS A 35 -121.34 -47.98 87.38
CA LYS A 35 -121.69 -48.43 88.73
C LYS A 35 -122.87 -49.39 88.67
N THR A 36 -122.59 -50.69 88.77
CA THR A 36 -123.60 -51.73 88.97
C THR A 36 -123.95 -51.79 90.45
N SER A 37 -125.17 -51.41 90.82
CA SER A 37 -125.70 -51.66 92.16
C SER A 37 -126.64 -52.87 92.07
N TYR A 38 -126.25 -53.97 92.71
CA TYR A 38 -126.99 -55.23 92.68
C TYR A 38 -127.88 -55.34 93.93
N LEU A 39 -129.19 -55.49 93.73
CA LEU A 39 -130.10 -55.93 94.79
C LEU A 39 -130.55 -57.36 94.47
N PHE A 40 -129.90 -58.34 95.10
CA PHE A 40 -130.31 -59.75 95.13
C PHE A 40 -130.58 -60.44 93.77
N GLY A 41 -129.70 -60.25 92.78
CA GLY A 41 -129.45 -61.21 91.69
C GLY A 41 -130.61 -61.62 90.78
N LEU A 42 -131.75 -60.93 90.80
CA LEU A 42 -132.96 -61.36 90.07
C LEU A 42 -133.63 -60.28 89.21
N ILE A 43 -133.10 -59.06 89.16
CA ILE A 43 -133.58 -57.99 88.27
C ILE A 43 -132.41 -57.13 87.79
N ASP A 44 -132.28 -56.91 86.49
CA ASP A 44 -131.31 -55.97 85.93
C ASP A 44 -131.66 -54.53 86.36
N LYS A 45 -130.65 -53.74 86.75
CA LYS A 45 -130.85 -52.32 87.10
C LYS A 45 -131.32 -51.56 85.85
N VAL A 46 -132.50 -50.94 85.93
CA VAL A 46 -132.99 -50.02 84.91
C VAL A 46 -132.20 -48.72 85.01
N VAL A 47 -131.41 -48.39 83.98
CA VAL A 47 -130.64 -47.14 83.92
C VAL A 47 -131.62 -45.96 83.91
N THR A 48 -131.46 -45.06 84.88
CA THR A 48 -132.32 -43.86 84.97
C THR A 48 -131.87 -42.79 83.97
N GLY A 49 -132.78 -41.88 83.58
CA GLY A 49 -132.44 -40.76 82.69
C GLY A 49 -131.33 -39.84 83.23
N ALA A 50 -131.21 -39.72 84.56
CA ALA A 50 -130.12 -38.98 85.21
C ALA A 50 -128.76 -39.69 85.06
N GLU A 51 -128.73 -41.01 85.25
CA GLU A 51 -127.51 -41.81 85.05
C GLU A 51 -127.06 -41.81 83.59
N MET A 52 -128.01 -41.87 82.65
CA MET A 52 -127.72 -41.76 81.22
C MET A 52 -127.12 -40.40 80.85
N ASN A 53 -127.60 -39.31 81.46
CA ASN A 53 -127.01 -37.98 81.27
C ASN A 53 -125.59 -37.87 81.84
N ASP A 54 -125.31 -38.45 83.01
CA ASP A 54 -123.96 -38.47 83.58
C ASP A 54 -122.97 -39.30 82.76
N ILE A 55 -123.43 -40.44 82.22
CA ILE A 55 -122.65 -41.26 81.27
C ILE A 55 -122.37 -40.45 80.01
N THR A 56 -123.39 -39.80 79.45
CA THR A 56 -123.25 -38.97 78.23
C THR A 56 -122.27 -37.81 78.47
N LYS A 57 -122.32 -37.15 79.63
CA LYS A 57 -121.38 -36.09 80.01
C LYS A 57 -119.95 -36.62 80.14
N THR A 58 -119.76 -37.79 80.74
CA THR A 58 -118.45 -38.45 80.89
C THR A 58 -117.87 -38.82 79.52
N ILE A 59 -118.68 -39.40 78.64
CA ILE A 59 -118.30 -39.73 77.26
C ILE A 59 -117.94 -38.46 76.48
N ASN A 60 -118.72 -37.39 76.63
CA ASN A 60 -118.47 -36.13 75.92
C ASN A 60 -117.18 -35.46 76.41
N SER A 61 -116.92 -35.44 77.72
CA SER A 61 -115.63 -35.00 78.28
C SER A 61 -114.46 -35.84 77.76
N TYR A 62 -114.64 -37.15 77.63
CA TYR A 62 -113.61 -38.03 77.04
C TYR A 62 -113.34 -37.72 75.55
N PHE A 63 -114.37 -37.42 74.77
CA PHE A 63 -114.19 -37.01 73.37
C PHE A 63 -113.46 -35.66 73.25
N LEU A 64 -113.73 -34.72 74.16
CA LEU A 64 -112.99 -33.45 74.23
C LEU A 64 -111.50 -33.69 74.55
N ASP A 65 -111.22 -34.50 75.58
CA ASP A 65 -109.84 -34.88 75.94
C ASP A 65 -109.11 -35.56 74.78
N CYS A 66 -109.77 -36.52 74.10
CA CYS A 66 -109.19 -37.24 72.98
C CYS A 66 -108.91 -36.31 71.78
N ASN A 67 -109.83 -35.39 71.48
CA ASN A 67 -109.63 -34.38 70.44
C ASN A 67 -108.45 -33.46 70.76
N ASP A 68 -108.31 -33.01 72.02
CA ASP A 68 -107.17 -32.21 72.48
C ASP A 68 -105.86 -32.98 72.37
N GLN A 69 -105.86 -34.28 72.69
CA GLN A 69 -104.72 -35.17 72.49
C GLN A 69 -104.32 -35.28 71.01
N ILE A 70 -105.29 -35.52 70.12
CA ILE A 70 -105.05 -35.61 68.68
C ILE A 70 -104.48 -34.29 68.13
N ILE A 71 -104.99 -33.15 68.57
CA ILE A 71 -104.46 -31.83 68.17
C ILE A 71 -103.02 -31.64 68.64
N ASN A 72 -102.70 -32.04 69.87
CA ASN A 72 -101.34 -31.93 70.40
C ASN A 72 -100.36 -32.87 69.67
N ILE A 73 -100.76 -34.11 69.42
CA ILE A 73 -99.98 -35.06 68.60
C ILE A 73 -99.74 -34.49 67.20
N LYS A 74 -100.75 -33.90 66.57
CA LYS A 74 -100.60 -33.24 65.26
C LYS A 74 -99.58 -32.10 65.30
N LYS A 75 -99.54 -31.31 66.37
CA LYS A 75 -98.53 -30.25 66.56
C LYS A 75 -97.12 -30.82 66.72
N GLU A 76 -96.97 -31.93 67.45
CA GLU A 76 -95.68 -32.63 67.61
C GLU A 76 -95.14 -33.13 66.28
N PHE A 77 -95.97 -33.80 65.47
CA PHE A 77 -95.58 -34.19 64.11
C PHE A 77 -95.15 -32.97 63.29
N GLY A 78 -95.82 -31.83 63.44
CA GLY A 78 -95.42 -30.57 62.81
C GLY A 78 -94.02 -30.07 63.20
N GLU A 79 -93.65 -30.13 64.48
CA GLU A 79 -92.29 -29.77 64.91
C GLU A 79 -91.24 -30.81 64.49
N VAL A 80 -91.59 -32.10 64.44
CA VAL A 80 -90.74 -33.17 63.89
C VAL A 80 -90.44 -32.91 62.41
N TYR A 81 -91.44 -32.56 61.60
CA TYR A 81 -91.22 -32.18 60.19
C TYR A 81 -90.29 -30.98 60.06
N LYS A 82 -90.48 -29.93 60.87
CA LYS A 82 -89.58 -28.76 60.88
C LYS A 82 -88.14 -29.13 61.25
N ALA A 83 -87.95 -30.07 62.18
CA ALA A 83 -86.61 -30.55 62.54
C ALA A 83 -85.94 -31.29 61.38
N PHE A 84 -86.66 -32.15 60.66
CA PHE A 84 -86.13 -32.83 59.47
C PHE A 84 -85.84 -31.85 58.33
N GLU A 85 -86.73 -30.89 58.09
CA GLU A 85 -86.54 -29.84 57.10
C GLU A 85 -85.30 -28.98 57.40
N ALA A 86 -85.12 -28.55 58.65
CA ALA A 86 -83.92 -27.81 59.07
C ALA A 86 -82.64 -28.65 59.01
N LEU A 87 -82.72 -29.94 59.35
CA LEU A 87 -81.59 -30.88 59.23
C LEU A 87 -81.13 -31.00 57.77
N GLU A 88 -82.07 -31.19 56.85
CA GLU A 88 -81.78 -31.34 55.42
C GLU A 88 -81.27 -30.03 54.82
N ASN A 89 -82.01 -28.94 54.99
CA ASN A 89 -81.77 -27.69 54.26
C ASN A 89 -80.64 -26.83 54.85
N GLU A 90 -80.36 -26.93 56.14
CA GLU A 90 -79.29 -26.15 56.78
C GLU A 90 -78.09 -27.02 57.11
N TYR A 91 -78.29 -28.05 57.93
CA TYR A 91 -77.18 -28.79 58.51
C TYR A 91 -76.44 -29.66 57.49
N ILE A 92 -77.18 -30.49 56.75
CA ILE A 92 -76.62 -31.38 55.73
C ILE A 92 -76.06 -30.55 54.56
N GLN A 93 -76.79 -29.53 54.10
CA GLN A 93 -76.28 -28.63 53.05
C GLN A 93 -75.02 -27.87 53.49
N GLY A 94 -74.94 -27.44 54.75
CA GLY A 94 -73.75 -26.83 55.32
C GLY A 94 -72.54 -27.77 55.30
N ILE A 95 -72.74 -29.05 55.65
CA ILE A 95 -71.70 -30.08 55.57
C ILE A 95 -71.27 -30.32 54.12
N ILE A 96 -72.21 -30.47 53.18
CA ILE A 96 -71.90 -30.67 51.76
C ILE A 96 -71.08 -29.49 51.22
N THR A 97 -71.48 -28.27 51.56
CA THR A 97 -70.74 -27.05 51.17
C THR A 97 -69.32 -27.05 51.76
N ALA A 98 -69.18 -27.35 53.05
CA ALA A 98 -67.88 -27.42 53.71
C ALA A 98 -66.96 -28.50 53.10
N VAL A 99 -67.50 -29.68 52.80
CA VAL A 99 -66.75 -30.78 52.15
C VAL A 99 -66.34 -30.41 50.73
N ASN A 100 -67.23 -29.78 49.96
CA ASN A 100 -66.92 -29.31 48.62
C ASN A 100 -65.82 -28.23 48.61
N GLU A 101 -65.90 -27.26 49.51
CA GLU A 101 -64.86 -26.23 49.63
C GLU A 101 -63.53 -26.81 50.14
N SER A 102 -63.57 -27.79 51.06
CA SER A 102 -62.38 -28.55 51.49
C SER A 102 -61.76 -29.34 50.33
N SER A 103 -62.58 -29.99 49.51
CA SER A 103 -62.13 -30.71 48.30
C SER A 103 -61.48 -29.76 47.28
N LYS A 104 -62.11 -28.59 47.03
CA LYS A 104 -61.52 -27.53 46.19
C LYS A 104 -60.19 -27.03 46.76
N ALA A 105 -60.11 -26.81 48.07
CA ALA A 105 -58.87 -26.40 48.73
C ALA A 105 -57.78 -27.46 48.62
N SER A 106 -58.11 -28.74 48.84
CA SER A 106 -57.19 -29.88 48.69
C SER A 106 -56.69 -30.02 47.25
N ARG A 107 -57.57 -29.83 46.25
CA ARG A 107 -57.18 -29.85 44.84
C ARG A 107 -56.21 -28.72 44.50
N ARG A 108 -56.51 -27.50 44.94
CA ARG A 108 -55.61 -26.35 44.76
C ARG A 108 -54.27 -26.56 45.47
N ALA A 109 -54.26 -27.16 46.66
CA ALA A 109 -53.03 -27.49 47.37
C ALA A 109 -52.19 -28.54 46.60
N LYS A 110 -52.83 -29.53 45.99
CA LYS A 110 -52.16 -30.51 45.13
C LYS A 110 -51.55 -29.85 43.89
N GLU A 111 -52.31 -29.02 43.18
CA GLU A 111 -51.81 -28.28 42.00
C GLU A 111 -50.64 -27.35 42.36
N ALA A 112 -50.70 -26.69 43.52
CA ALA A 112 -49.59 -25.88 44.02
C ALA A 112 -48.35 -26.73 44.36
N SER A 113 -48.54 -27.92 44.94
CA SER A 113 -47.45 -28.86 45.24
C SER A 113 -46.78 -29.37 43.96
N GLU A 114 -47.56 -29.75 42.95
CA GLU A 114 -47.03 -30.19 41.64
C GLU A 114 -46.21 -29.07 40.97
N LYS A 115 -46.70 -27.82 41.01
CA LYS A 115 -45.95 -26.65 40.54
C LYS A 115 -44.65 -26.43 41.32
N ALA A 116 -44.67 -26.62 42.65
CA ALA A 116 -43.49 -26.49 43.49
C ALA A 116 -42.43 -27.55 43.16
N ILE A 117 -42.85 -28.80 42.90
CA ILE A 117 -41.96 -29.88 42.46
C ILE A 117 -41.32 -29.54 41.11
N SER A 118 -42.10 -29.03 40.15
CA SER A 118 -41.57 -28.59 38.85
C SER A 118 -40.53 -27.47 39.03
N ALA A 119 -40.84 -26.44 39.83
CA ALA A 119 -39.91 -25.35 40.11
C ALA A 119 -38.62 -25.84 40.78
N GLN A 120 -38.71 -26.83 41.68
CA GLN A 120 -37.55 -27.43 42.33
C GLN A 120 -36.66 -28.17 41.32
N SER A 121 -37.25 -28.86 40.34
CA SER A 121 -36.51 -29.49 39.24
C SER A 121 -35.78 -28.45 38.37
N ASP A 122 -36.43 -27.32 38.06
CA ASP A 122 -35.81 -26.24 37.27
C ASP A 122 -34.64 -25.57 38.03
N ILE A 123 -34.77 -25.41 39.35
CA ILE A 123 -33.70 -24.92 40.22
C ILE A 123 -32.50 -25.87 40.19
N ASP A 124 -32.71 -27.19 40.31
CA ASP A 124 -31.63 -28.18 40.25
C ASP A 124 -30.88 -28.14 38.90
N ARG A 125 -31.61 -28.01 37.78
CA ARG A 125 -31.02 -27.84 36.45
C ARG A 125 -30.18 -26.56 36.35
N THR A 126 -30.69 -25.46 36.92
CA THR A 126 -29.98 -24.17 36.95
C THR A 126 -28.69 -24.27 37.75
N ILE A 127 -28.73 -24.90 38.92
CA ILE A 127 -27.54 -25.13 39.77
C ILE A 127 -26.49 -25.96 39.01
N LYS A 128 -26.89 -27.05 38.34
CA LYS A 128 -25.97 -27.85 37.51
C LYS A 128 -25.31 -27.02 36.41
N THR A 129 -26.06 -26.13 35.77
CA THR A 129 -25.54 -25.24 34.72
C THR A 129 -24.54 -24.24 35.29
N LEU A 130 -24.86 -23.62 36.43
CA LEU A 130 -23.96 -22.68 37.11
C LEU A 130 -22.65 -23.35 37.54
N ILE A 131 -22.69 -24.60 38.03
CA ILE A 131 -21.49 -25.37 38.37
C ILE A 131 -20.59 -25.56 37.13
N LEU A 132 -21.16 -25.87 35.97
CA LEU A 132 -20.41 -26.01 34.72
C LEU A 132 -19.77 -24.67 34.30
N THR A 133 -20.54 -23.58 34.34
CA THR A 133 -20.04 -22.23 34.00
C THR A 133 -18.88 -21.82 34.90
N VAL A 134 -19.02 -22.00 36.22
CA VAL A 134 -17.94 -21.70 37.19
C VAL A 134 -16.71 -22.57 36.93
N SER A 135 -16.90 -23.84 36.57
CA SER A 135 -15.78 -24.73 36.22
C SER A 135 -15.02 -24.24 34.99
N LYS A 136 -15.74 -23.79 33.95
CA LYS A 136 -15.14 -23.20 32.75
C LYS A 136 -14.42 -21.88 33.04
N LEU A 137 -14.96 -21.03 33.91
CA LEU A 137 -14.28 -19.80 34.34
C LEU A 137 -12.96 -20.10 35.07
N LYS A 138 -12.92 -21.14 35.92
CA LYS A 138 -11.69 -21.59 36.58
C LYS A 138 -10.65 -22.18 35.61
N GLU A 139 -11.10 -22.83 34.53
CA GLU A 139 -10.19 -23.28 33.46
C GLU A 139 -9.55 -22.07 32.76
N ILE A 140 -10.35 -21.05 32.45
CA ILE A 140 -9.87 -19.80 31.85
C ILE A 140 -8.87 -19.10 32.77
N GLU A 141 -9.19 -18.97 34.06
CA GLU A 141 -8.29 -18.39 35.06
C GLU A 141 -6.96 -19.15 35.12
N ARG A 142 -6.98 -20.49 35.18
CA ARG A 142 -5.77 -21.31 35.13
C ARG A 142 -4.98 -21.10 33.86
N PHE A 143 -5.63 -21.04 32.70
CA PHE A 143 -4.96 -20.79 31.42
C PHE A 143 -4.15 -19.49 31.46
N PHE A 144 -4.73 -18.40 32.01
CA PHE A 144 -4.04 -17.11 32.14
C PHE A 144 -2.84 -17.17 33.10
N VAL A 145 -2.92 -17.97 34.17
CA VAL A 145 -1.83 -18.13 35.16
C VAL A 145 -0.71 -19.04 34.65
N GLU A 146 -1.06 -20.12 33.94
CA GLU A 146 -0.12 -21.12 33.44
C GLU A 146 0.60 -20.66 32.16
N ASN A 147 -0.01 -19.78 31.36
CA ASN A 147 0.55 -19.31 30.09
C ASN A 147 0.76 -17.79 30.07
N PRO A 148 1.49 -17.20 31.04
CA PRO A 148 1.68 -15.75 31.12
C PRO A 148 2.39 -15.21 29.87
N ASP A 149 3.26 -15.99 29.23
CA ASP A 149 4.01 -15.59 28.03
C ASP A 149 3.12 -15.50 26.77
N GLU A 150 2.13 -16.38 26.60
CA GLU A 150 1.16 -16.27 25.50
C GLU A 150 0.24 -15.05 25.67
N VAL A 151 -0.10 -14.73 26.92
CA VAL A 151 -0.84 -13.51 27.27
C VAL A 151 0.03 -12.27 27.07
N LEU A 152 1.34 -12.39 27.30
CA LEU A 152 2.32 -11.36 26.95
C LEU A 152 2.47 -11.20 25.42
N GLN A 153 2.26 -12.25 24.62
CA GLN A 153 2.18 -12.08 23.16
C GLN A 153 0.93 -11.25 22.75
N MET A 154 -0.15 -11.22 23.53
CA MET A 154 -1.22 -10.22 23.34
C MET A 154 -0.75 -8.80 23.70
N ARG A 155 0.20 -8.63 24.62
CA ARG A 155 0.87 -7.33 24.87
C ARG A 155 1.75 -6.91 23.68
N ASP A 156 2.31 -7.87 22.92
CA ASP A 156 2.99 -7.56 21.66
C ASP A 156 2.05 -6.97 20.61
N ILE A 157 0.72 -7.21 20.65
CA ILE A 157 -0.23 -6.49 19.79
C ILE A 157 -0.21 -4.98 20.06
N GLY A 158 -0.09 -4.58 21.32
CA GLY A 158 0.06 -3.16 21.69
C GLY A 158 1.38 -2.56 21.21
N LYS A 159 2.47 -3.34 21.27
CA LYS A 159 3.77 -2.95 20.71
C LYS A 159 3.73 -2.86 19.19
N MET A 160 3.14 -3.85 18.52
CA MET A 160 2.90 -3.86 17.08
C MET A 160 2.07 -2.65 16.64
N GLN A 161 1.03 -2.27 17.39
CA GLN A 161 0.24 -1.09 17.10
C GLN A 161 1.07 0.20 17.18
N LYS A 162 1.95 0.32 18.18
CA LYS A 162 2.87 1.46 18.31
C LYS A 162 3.88 1.50 17.17
N ASP A 163 4.46 0.35 16.81
CA ASP A 163 5.40 0.24 15.69
C ASP A 163 4.70 0.59 14.37
N LEU A 164 3.43 0.19 14.20
CA LEU A 164 2.61 0.54 13.03
C LEU A 164 2.37 2.06 12.92
N GLN A 165 2.08 2.72 14.04
CA GLN A 165 1.93 4.18 14.09
C GLN A 165 3.24 4.90 13.73
N GLN A 166 4.37 4.35 14.20
CA GLN A 166 5.69 4.88 13.85
C GLN A 166 5.96 4.71 12.35
N HIS A 167 5.72 3.52 11.79
CA HIS A 167 5.86 3.28 10.34
C HIS A 167 4.95 4.19 9.52
N GLN A 168 3.72 4.45 9.96
CA GLN A 168 2.81 5.40 9.29
C GLN A 168 3.39 6.81 9.25
N THR A 169 4.03 7.25 10.34
CA THR A 169 4.70 8.54 10.43
C THR A 169 5.91 8.60 9.49
N ASP A 170 6.72 7.55 9.45
CA ASP A 170 7.91 7.50 8.60
C ASP A 170 7.55 7.41 7.11
N ILE A 171 6.47 6.70 6.74
CA ILE A 171 5.93 6.70 5.38
C ILE A 171 5.50 8.11 4.94
N SER A 172 4.91 8.89 5.85
CA SER A 172 4.51 10.28 5.55
C SER A 172 5.72 11.18 5.28
N LYS A 173 6.83 10.99 6.00
CA LYS A 173 8.09 11.71 5.71
C LYS A 173 8.66 11.32 4.35
N VAL A 174 8.72 10.03 4.05
CA VAL A 174 9.18 9.52 2.75
C VAL A 174 8.33 10.09 1.61
N PHE A 175 7.02 10.20 1.79
CA PHE A 175 6.14 10.80 0.78
C PHE A 175 6.50 12.27 0.51
N ILE A 176 6.75 13.06 1.56
CA ILE A 176 7.19 14.45 1.43
C ILE A 176 8.53 14.53 0.68
N ASP A 177 9.49 13.67 1.02
CA ASP A 177 10.80 13.63 0.34
C ASP A 177 10.67 13.29 -1.14
N ILE A 178 9.82 12.32 -1.49
CA ILE A 178 9.54 11.94 -2.89
C ILE A 178 8.90 13.12 -3.64
N SER A 179 7.96 13.85 -3.04
CA SER A 179 7.36 15.03 -3.66
C SER A 179 8.41 16.10 -3.94
N ASN A 180 9.30 16.39 -2.99
CA ASN A 180 10.39 17.36 -3.17
C ASN A 180 11.37 16.94 -4.27
N ILE A 181 11.71 15.65 -4.34
CA ILE A 181 12.56 15.10 -5.41
C ILE A 181 11.86 15.26 -6.76
N SER A 182 10.57 14.93 -6.85
CA SER A 182 9.78 15.07 -8.07
C SER A 182 9.78 16.51 -8.59
N GLU A 183 9.58 17.50 -7.72
CA GLU A 183 9.67 18.90 -8.10
C GLU A 183 11.06 19.28 -8.62
N THR A 184 12.12 18.79 -7.97
CA THR A 184 13.50 19.06 -8.37
C THR A 184 13.81 18.46 -9.75
N VAL A 185 13.39 17.21 -9.98
CA VAL A 185 13.54 16.54 -11.27
C VAL A 185 12.76 17.28 -12.37
N GLN A 186 11.56 17.77 -12.07
CA GLN A 186 10.77 18.54 -13.03
C GLN A 186 11.44 19.87 -13.40
N LYS A 187 12.01 20.58 -12.42
CA LYS A 187 12.79 21.81 -12.67
C LYS A 187 14.02 21.53 -13.52
N ALA A 188 14.77 20.47 -13.21
CA ALA A 188 15.94 20.07 -14.00
C ALA A 188 15.56 19.72 -15.45
N HIS A 189 14.46 18.98 -15.64
CA HIS A 189 13.93 18.67 -16.96
C HIS A 189 13.62 19.92 -17.79
N LEU A 190 12.96 20.92 -17.19
CA LEU A 190 12.67 22.19 -17.85
C LEU A 190 13.96 22.94 -18.22
N SER A 191 14.97 22.95 -17.34
CA SER A 191 16.27 23.57 -17.65
C SER A 191 16.96 22.90 -18.83
N PHE A 192 17.05 21.57 -18.83
CA PHE A 192 17.66 20.83 -19.93
C PHE A 192 16.91 21.01 -21.25
N GLN A 193 15.57 21.08 -21.22
CA GLN A 193 14.79 21.38 -22.42
C GLN A 193 15.15 22.76 -22.99
N ASN A 194 15.30 23.77 -22.13
CA ASN A 194 15.71 25.11 -22.57
C ASN A 194 17.11 25.11 -23.19
N GLU A 195 18.06 24.40 -22.58
CA GLU A 195 19.43 24.27 -23.11
C GLU A 195 19.47 23.53 -24.45
N ILE A 196 18.72 22.42 -24.58
CA ILE A 196 18.61 21.67 -25.83
C ILE A 196 18.05 22.57 -26.94
N ASN A 197 16.98 23.33 -26.65
CA ASN A 197 16.40 24.25 -27.63
C ASN A 197 17.41 25.32 -28.07
N ALA A 198 18.20 25.86 -27.13
CA ALA A 198 19.26 26.83 -27.45
C ALA A 198 20.36 26.21 -28.33
N LEU A 199 20.78 24.98 -28.05
CA LEU A 199 21.76 24.25 -28.87
C LEU A 199 21.23 23.93 -30.27
N GLN A 200 19.95 23.58 -30.39
CA GLN A 200 19.30 23.36 -31.69
C GLN A 200 19.29 24.64 -32.52
N GLU A 201 18.97 25.79 -31.91
CA GLU A 201 19.02 27.08 -32.59
C GLU A 201 20.46 27.40 -33.03
N TYR A 202 21.45 27.20 -32.16
CA TYR A 202 22.85 27.41 -32.52
C TYR A 202 23.29 26.52 -33.70
N ARG A 203 22.89 25.24 -33.68
CA ARG A 203 23.14 24.31 -34.80
C ARG A 203 22.52 24.82 -36.10
N PHE A 204 21.27 25.28 -36.06
CA PHE A 204 20.59 25.84 -37.22
C PHE A 204 21.30 27.07 -37.78
N GLN A 205 21.83 27.95 -36.91
CA GLN A 205 22.63 29.09 -37.35
C GLN A 205 23.96 28.65 -37.98
N LEU A 206 24.64 27.64 -37.43
CA LEU A 206 25.86 27.09 -38.01
C LEU A 206 25.62 26.49 -39.40
N GLU A 207 24.51 25.77 -39.59
CA GLU A 207 24.11 25.18 -40.87
C GLU A 207 23.90 26.24 -41.98
N LYS A 208 23.63 27.51 -41.64
CA LYS A 208 23.52 28.60 -42.63
C LYS A 208 24.84 28.99 -43.27
N TYR A 209 25.98 28.73 -42.61
CA TYR A 209 27.29 29.07 -43.14
C TYR A 209 27.73 28.03 -44.18
N ARG A 210 27.36 28.27 -45.44
CA ARG A 210 27.61 27.39 -46.61
C ARG A 210 29.06 26.89 -46.74
N HIS A 211 30.03 27.70 -46.33
CA HIS A 211 31.46 27.45 -46.50
C HIS A 211 32.17 26.95 -45.24
N LEU A 212 31.44 26.64 -44.15
CA LEU A 212 32.05 26.06 -42.95
C LEU A 212 32.85 24.77 -43.25
N PRO A 213 32.38 23.86 -44.13
CA PRO A 213 33.15 22.67 -44.53
C PRO A 213 34.42 22.99 -45.35
N ASP A 214 34.50 24.18 -45.96
CA ASP A 214 35.65 24.55 -46.78
C ASP A 214 36.87 24.94 -45.93
N ILE A 215 36.69 25.20 -44.63
CA ILE A 215 37.76 25.62 -43.71
C ILE A 215 38.88 24.59 -43.69
N ASP A 216 38.56 23.30 -43.56
CA ASP A 216 39.55 22.23 -43.54
C ASP A 216 40.31 22.13 -44.87
N SER A 217 39.60 22.27 -45.99
CA SER A 217 40.21 22.25 -47.33
C SER A 217 41.14 23.45 -47.57
N ILE A 218 40.75 24.64 -47.10
CA ILE A 218 41.60 25.83 -47.17
C ILE A 218 42.84 25.63 -46.30
N TRP A 219 42.68 25.08 -45.09
CA TRP A 219 43.77 24.84 -44.16
C TRP A 219 44.82 23.87 -44.75
N GLU A 220 44.37 22.76 -45.32
CA GLU A 220 45.24 21.78 -45.98
C GLU A 220 46.00 22.39 -47.16
N LYS A 221 45.33 23.21 -47.99
CA LYS A 221 45.98 23.93 -49.10
C LYS A 221 47.02 24.94 -48.62
N VAL A 222 46.74 25.66 -47.53
CA VAL A 222 47.69 26.61 -46.94
C VAL A 222 48.92 25.87 -46.41
N GLU A 223 48.74 24.74 -45.73
CA GLU A 223 49.84 23.92 -45.26
C GLU A 223 50.69 23.37 -46.42
N TYR A 224 50.04 22.89 -47.49
CA TYR A 224 50.70 22.44 -48.70
C TYR A 224 51.56 23.55 -49.35
N HIS A 225 50.97 24.73 -49.56
CA HIS A 225 51.71 25.87 -50.12
C HIS A 225 52.85 26.33 -49.20
N GLN A 226 52.69 26.23 -47.88
CA GLN A 226 53.78 26.52 -46.95
C GLN A 226 54.98 25.56 -47.16
N GLN A 227 54.73 24.28 -47.42
CA GLN A 227 55.80 23.33 -47.74
C GLN A 227 56.45 23.62 -49.09
N GLU A 228 55.66 23.94 -50.12
CA GLU A 228 56.19 24.33 -51.44
C GLU A 228 57.10 25.57 -51.34
N ILE A 229 56.68 26.59 -50.59
CA ILE A 229 57.49 27.79 -50.36
C ILE A 229 58.81 27.45 -49.66
N LYS A 230 58.80 26.53 -48.68
CA LYS A 230 60.04 26.07 -48.03
C LYS A 230 60.98 25.38 -49.02
N VAL A 231 60.44 24.53 -49.90
CA VAL A 231 61.23 23.85 -50.95
C VAL A 231 61.81 24.88 -51.93
N LEU A 232 60.99 25.83 -52.39
CA LEU A 232 61.43 26.89 -53.29
C LEU A 232 62.52 27.75 -52.64
N SER A 233 62.37 28.11 -51.36
CA SER A 233 63.36 28.87 -50.61
C SER A 233 64.72 28.16 -50.52
N LYS A 234 64.73 26.84 -50.27
CA LYS A 234 65.96 26.03 -50.33
C LYS A 234 66.59 26.04 -51.73
N GLY A 235 65.77 25.95 -52.77
CA GLY A 235 66.23 26.03 -54.17
C GLY A 235 66.89 27.38 -54.49
N ILE A 236 66.28 28.48 -54.06
CA ILE A 236 66.84 29.84 -54.20
C ILE A 236 68.17 29.95 -53.45
N GLU A 237 68.27 29.42 -52.23
CA GLU A 237 69.53 29.42 -51.47
C GLU A 237 70.64 28.65 -52.22
N ALA A 238 70.31 27.50 -52.81
CA ALA A 238 71.25 26.71 -53.59
C ALA A 238 71.70 27.45 -54.87
N HIS A 239 70.77 28.05 -55.61
CA HIS A 239 71.09 28.86 -56.78
C HIS A 239 71.93 30.08 -56.43
N ASN A 240 71.66 30.75 -55.31
CA ASN A 240 72.48 31.86 -54.85
C ASN A 240 73.92 31.41 -54.53
N LYS A 241 74.11 30.25 -53.89
CA LYS A 241 75.46 29.67 -53.69
C LYS A 241 76.17 29.40 -55.02
N GLN A 242 75.46 28.83 -56.00
CA GLN A 242 76.02 28.60 -57.34
C GLN A 242 76.40 29.92 -58.03
N LEU A 243 75.56 30.95 -57.94
CA LEU A 243 75.83 32.27 -58.49
C LEU A 243 77.11 32.86 -57.87
N THR A 244 77.25 32.81 -56.54
CA THR A 244 78.46 33.30 -55.87
C THR A 244 79.74 32.54 -56.30
N TYR A 245 79.64 31.23 -56.57
CA TYR A 245 80.75 30.45 -57.10
C TYR A 245 81.13 30.89 -58.53
N LEU A 246 80.13 31.05 -59.40
CA LEU A 246 80.35 31.50 -60.78
C LEU A 246 80.92 32.92 -60.85
N GLU A 247 80.45 33.84 -59.99
CA GLU A 247 81.00 35.19 -59.88
C GLU A 247 82.48 35.17 -59.46
N ALA A 248 82.85 34.29 -58.52
CA ALA A 248 84.24 34.11 -58.11
C ALA A 248 85.11 33.53 -59.25
N GLU A 249 84.61 32.53 -59.97
CA GLU A 249 85.27 31.93 -61.14
C GLU A 249 85.45 32.94 -62.28
N GLN A 250 84.44 33.78 -62.53
CA GLN A 250 84.51 34.85 -63.52
C GLN A 250 85.56 35.90 -63.14
N SER A 251 85.62 36.29 -61.85
CA SER A 251 86.64 37.21 -61.35
C SER A 251 88.06 36.65 -61.54
N GLN A 252 88.26 35.37 -61.23
CA GLN A 252 89.53 34.68 -61.46
C GLN A 252 89.89 34.62 -62.95
N THR A 253 88.93 34.28 -63.81
CA THR A 253 89.13 34.24 -65.27
C THR A 253 89.52 35.61 -65.81
N ASN A 254 88.86 36.68 -65.34
CA ASN A 254 89.21 38.05 -65.72
C ASN A 254 90.63 38.43 -65.28
N SER A 255 91.04 38.05 -64.06
CA SER A 255 92.42 38.27 -63.60
C SER A 255 93.44 37.51 -64.46
N ASN A 256 93.16 36.25 -64.78
CA ASN A 256 94.00 35.43 -65.66
C ASN A 256 94.12 36.03 -67.07
N LEU A 257 93.02 36.52 -67.64
CA LEU A 257 93.02 37.19 -68.95
C LEU A 257 93.87 38.46 -68.94
N LEU A 258 93.79 39.25 -67.86
CA LEU A 258 94.62 40.45 -67.68
C LEU A 258 96.10 40.09 -67.63
N ASN A 259 96.47 39.08 -66.85
CA ASN A 259 97.84 38.58 -66.76
C ASN A 259 98.34 38.07 -68.12
N LEU A 260 97.56 37.25 -68.81
CA LEU A 260 97.90 36.74 -70.14
C LEU A 260 98.10 37.87 -71.16
N LYS A 261 97.25 38.90 -71.11
CA LYS A 261 97.40 40.08 -71.97
C LYS A 261 98.72 40.81 -71.71
N GLU A 262 99.10 40.97 -70.45
CA GLU A 262 100.37 41.61 -70.09
C GLU A 262 101.58 40.74 -70.49
N ASP A 263 101.51 39.43 -70.25
CA ASP A 263 102.55 38.47 -70.66
C ASP A 263 102.73 38.47 -72.19
N THR A 264 101.62 38.48 -72.94
CA THR A 264 101.64 38.53 -74.41
C THR A 264 102.26 39.84 -74.90
N LYS A 265 101.94 40.97 -74.26
CA LYS A 265 102.54 42.28 -74.56
C LYS A 265 104.04 42.28 -74.30
N GLN A 266 104.49 41.79 -73.15
CA GLN A 266 105.92 41.69 -72.82
C GLN A 266 106.67 40.78 -73.81
N SER A 267 106.08 39.64 -74.16
CA SER A 267 106.65 38.71 -75.15
C SER A 267 106.77 39.36 -76.54
N PHE A 268 105.76 40.14 -76.95
CA PHE A 268 105.79 40.89 -78.20
C PHE A 268 106.87 41.99 -78.18
N GLU A 269 106.98 42.76 -77.10
CA GLU A 269 108.03 43.78 -76.92
C GLU A 269 109.44 43.17 -76.99
N LYS A 270 109.63 42.01 -76.36
CA LYS A 270 110.89 41.25 -76.42
C LYS A 270 111.20 40.79 -77.84
N THR A 271 110.21 40.23 -78.54
CA THR A 271 110.35 39.77 -79.94
C THR A 271 110.64 40.94 -80.88
N TYR A 272 109.95 42.06 -80.72
CA TYR A 272 110.20 43.28 -81.49
C TYR A 272 111.63 43.79 -81.30
N SER A 273 112.13 43.80 -80.05
CA SER A 273 113.51 44.18 -79.73
C SER A 273 114.53 43.22 -80.37
N GLN A 274 114.26 41.92 -80.37
CA GLN A 274 115.09 40.91 -81.04
C GLN A 274 115.12 41.09 -82.56
N ILE A 275 113.97 41.32 -83.20
CA ILE A 275 113.87 41.60 -84.64
C ILE A 275 114.66 42.86 -84.99
N LYS A 276 114.50 43.94 -84.21
CA LYS A 276 115.26 45.19 -84.41
C LYS A 276 116.77 44.98 -84.33
N ASN A 277 117.24 44.22 -83.34
CA ASN A 277 118.66 43.87 -83.23
C ASN A 277 119.14 43.03 -84.42
N THR A 278 118.36 42.05 -84.84
CA THR A 278 118.69 41.18 -85.99
C THR A 278 118.74 41.99 -87.30
N GLN A 279 117.82 42.93 -87.48
CA GLN A 279 117.78 43.83 -88.63
C GLN A 279 119.05 44.68 -88.70
N SER A 280 119.48 45.27 -87.59
CA SER A 280 120.74 46.02 -87.50
C SER A 280 121.96 45.14 -87.84
N GLN A 281 121.96 43.88 -87.42
CA GLN A 281 123.01 42.93 -87.82
C GLN A 281 122.99 42.64 -89.33
N ILE A 282 121.81 42.45 -89.94
CA ILE A 282 121.66 42.25 -91.38
C ILE A 282 122.19 43.45 -92.16
N GLU A 283 121.84 44.68 -91.75
CA GLU A 283 122.33 45.91 -92.38
C GLU A 283 123.86 46.00 -92.32
N SER A 284 124.47 45.72 -91.17
CA SER A 284 125.94 45.71 -91.04
C SER A 284 126.60 44.65 -91.94
N LYS A 285 126.00 43.46 -92.07
CA LYS A 285 126.50 42.39 -92.94
C LYS A 285 126.31 42.72 -94.42
N SER A 286 125.18 43.35 -94.77
CA SER A 286 124.88 43.84 -96.11
C SER A 286 125.92 44.87 -96.55
N GLU A 287 126.22 45.87 -95.70
CA GLU A 287 127.23 46.88 -95.98
C GLU A 287 128.63 46.27 -96.17
N LEU A 288 128.96 45.25 -95.37
CA LEU A 288 130.19 44.47 -95.52
C LEU A 288 130.23 43.69 -96.85
N PHE A 289 129.10 43.09 -97.25
CA PHE A 289 128.96 42.40 -98.53
C PHE A 289 129.12 43.37 -99.71
N GLU A 290 128.51 44.55 -99.65
CA GLU A 290 128.60 45.56 -100.70
C GLU A 290 130.05 46.05 -100.89
N LYS A 291 130.76 46.27 -99.77
CA LYS A 291 132.21 46.58 -99.78
C LYS A 291 133.01 45.47 -100.48
N ARG A 292 132.73 44.19 -100.18
CA ARG A 292 133.37 43.05 -100.86
C ARG A 292 133.03 42.98 -102.35
N LEU A 293 131.79 43.30 -102.73
CA LEU A 293 131.34 43.26 -104.12
C LEU A 293 131.99 44.38 -104.97
N ARG A 294 132.13 45.59 -104.41
CA ARG A 294 132.88 46.68 -105.08
C ARG A 294 134.33 46.30 -105.33
N ILE A 295 134.99 45.68 -104.36
CA ILE A 295 136.38 45.20 -104.53
C ILE A 295 136.44 44.17 -105.67
N ALA A 296 135.50 43.22 -105.73
CA ALA A 296 135.44 42.24 -106.80
C ALA A 296 135.19 42.86 -108.19
N TYR A 297 134.32 43.88 -108.28
CA TYR A 297 134.03 44.57 -109.55
C TYR A 297 135.26 45.31 -110.11
N TRP A 298 136.04 45.96 -109.24
CA TRP A 298 137.31 46.59 -109.61
C TRP A 298 138.33 45.57 -110.15
N ILE A 299 138.37 44.36 -109.58
CA ILE A 299 139.26 43.29 -110.04
C ILE A 299 138.85 42.78 -111.43
N VAL A 300 137.56 42.52 -111.66
CA VAL A 300 137.05 41.99 -112.93
C VAL A 300 137.13 43.02 -114.05
N GLY A 301 136.80 44.29 -113.77
CA GLY A 301 136.92 45.37 -114.74
C GLY A 301 138.35 45.59 -115.21
N GLY A 302 139.32 45.49 -114.30
CA GLY A 302 140.76 45.56 -114.65
C GLY A 302 141.20 44.40 -115.55
N ALA A 303 140.73 43.19 -115.30
CA ALA A 303 141.04 42.02 -116.11
C ALA A 303 140.43 42.11 -117.53
N LEU A 304 139.20 42.62 -117.67
CA LEU A 304 138.54 42.75 -118.97
C LEU A 304 139.23 43.79 -119.87
N PHE A 305 139.69 44.89 -119.27
CA PHE A 305 140.45 45.93 -119.98
C PHE A 305 141.74 45.35 -120.57
N LEU A 306 142.45 44.50 -119.82
CA LEU A 306 143.65 43.81 -120.30
C LEU A 306 143.36 42.90 -121.51
N VAL A 307 142.25 42.15 -121.48
CA VAL A 307 141.86 41.25 -122.58
C VAL A 307 141.46 42.00 -123.85
N LEU A 308 140.67 43.08 -123.72
CA LEU A 308 140.27 43.89 -124.88
C LEU A 308 141.45 44.65 -125.50
N PHE A 309 142.37 45.15 -124.66
CA PHE A 309 143.61 45.77 -125.12
C PHE A 309 144.47 44.77 -125.92
N GLN A 310 144.49 43.50 -125.50
CA GLN A 310 145.21 42.43 -126.19
C GLN A 310 144.52 41.99 -127.50
N PHE A 311 143.19 42.02 -127.58
CA PHE A 311 142.44 41.75 -128.81
C PHE A 311 142.63 42.86 -129.86
N ALA A 312 142.66 44.12 -129.44
CA ALA A 312 142.91 45.26 -130.33
C ALA A 312 144.30 45.20 -131.00
N LEU A 313 145.32 44.70 -130.28
CA LEU A 313 146.66 44.47 -130.83
C LEU A 313 146.70 43.35 -131.90
N LEU A 314 145.78 42.38 -131.82
CA LEU A 314 145.71 41.23 -132.73
C LEU A 314 145.04 41.57 -134.07
N MET A 315 144.03 42.46 -134.06
CA MET A 315 143.33 42.92 -135.27
C MET A 315 144.21 43.75 -136.22
N PHE A 316 145.35 44.28 -135.75
CA PHE A 316 146.26 45.09 -136.58
C PHE A 316 147.26 44.25 -137.42
N LYS A 317 147.22 42.91 -137.35
CA LYS A 317 148.30 42.04 -137.88
C LYS A 317 147.93 41.10 -139.03
N VAL A 318 146.77 41.28 -139.70
CA VAL A 318 146.41 40.55 -140.93
C VAL A 318 146.09 41.54 -142.07
N LEU A 319 147.06 42.42 -142.31
CA LEU A 319 147.29 43.10 -143.58
C LEU A 319 148.56 42.50 -144.21
#